data_AF-A0A4Q1D8V9-F1
#
_entry.id   AF-A0A4Q1D8V9-F1
#
_cell.length_a   1.000
_cell.length_b   1.000
_cell.length_c   1.000
_cell.angle_alpha   90.00
_cell.angle_beta   90.00
_cell.angle_gamma   90.00
#
_symmetry.space_group_name_H-M   'P 1'
#
loop_
_entity.id
_entity.type
_entity.pdbx_description
1 polymer ?
#
loop_
_entity_poly.entity_id
_entity_poly.type
_entity_poly.pdbx_seq_one_letter_code
_entity_poly.pdbx_strand_id
1 'polypeptide(L)'
;MGEDQYSEFEPIKAMFEMGKIKKMKQLDKLAPTKLSKLLGINYGRYIEKLYNPELFVMRELRDMARLLDVDLKIIGDIVIEETKKS
;
A
#
# COMPACT_ATOMS: atom_id res chain seq x y z
N MET A 1 -14.94 11.57 -18.34
CA MET A 1 -15.40 11.51 -16.94
C MET A 1 -14.73 10.33 -16.28
N GLY A 2 -13.99 10.59 -15.20
CA GLY A 2 -13.36 9.55 -14.39
C GLY A 2 -12.25 10.09 -13.51
N GLU A 3 -12.45 11.25 -12.86
CA GLU A 3 -11.44 11.84 -11.94
C GLU A 3 -11.74 11.54 -10.46
N ASP A 4 -12.88 10.92 -10.12
CA ASP A 4 -13.33 10.79 -8.73
C ASP A 4 -12.80 9.58 -7.95
N GLN A 5 -12.02 8.66 -8.56
CA GLN A 5 -11.54 7.48 -7.83
C GLN A 5 -10.25 7.69 -7.03
N TYR A 6 -9.49 8.76 -7.31
CA TYR A 6 -8.22 9.05 -6.65
C TYR A 6 -8.36 9.93 -5.39
N SER A 7 -9.46 10.69 -5.28
CA SER A 7 -9.62 11.65 -4.17
C SER A 7 -9.68 10.99 -2.79
N GLU A 8 -10.24 9.78 -2.70
CA GLU A 8 -10.28 9.04 -1.43
C GLU A 8 -8.90 8.54 -0.97
N PHE A 9 -7.94 8.42 -1.90
CA PHE A 9 -6.58 7.97 -1.61
C PHE A 9 -5.56 9.11 -1.47
N GLU A 10 -5.92 10.35 -1.80
CA GLU A 10 -5.09 11.56 -1.57
C GLU A 10 -4.52 11.63 -0.14
N PRO A 11 -5.28 11.35 0.93
CA PRO A 11 -4.73 11.37 2.28
C PRO A 11 -3.69 10.27 2.50
N ILE A 12 -3.88 9.09 1.90
CA ILE A 12 -2.94 7.96 1.99
C ILE A 12 -1.66 8.29 1.22
N LYS A 13 -1.79 8.86 0.01
CA LYS A 13 -0.68 9.37 -0.80
C LYS A 13 0.15 10.37 0.00
N ALA A 14 -0.48 11.40 0.55
CA ALA A 14 0.20 12.41 1.35
C ALA A 14 0.92 11.77 2.56
N MET A 15 0.31 10.76 3.21
CA MET A 15 0.97 10.06 4.32
C MET A 15 2.19 9.24 3.89
N PHE A 16 2.20 8.66 2.69
CA PHE A 16 3.40 8.03 2.12
C PHE A 16 4.48 9.06 1.81
N GLU A 17 4.14 10.14 1.09
CA GLU A 17 5.08 11.17 0.68
C GLU A 17 5.67 11.95 1.87
N MET A 18 4.88 12.16 2.93
CA MET A 18 5.33 12.77 4.18
C MET A 18 6.16 11.80 5.06
N GLY A 19 6.31 10.52 4.67
CA GLY A 19 7.02 9.51 5.47
C GLY A 19 6.33 9.15 6.79
N LYS A 20 5.01 9.38 6.89
CA LYS A 20 4.20 8.96 8.05
C LYS A 20 3.89 7.46 8.01
N ILE A 21 3.83 6.87 6.82
CA ILE A 21 3.76 5.42 6.65
C ILE A 21 5.19 4.89 6.62
N LYS A 22 5.55 4.17 7.68
CA LYS A 22 6.83 3.48 7.85
C LYS A 22 6.70 1.96 7.86
N LYS A 23 5.47 1.47 7.91
CA LYS A 23 5.12 0.05 7.97
C LYS A 23 3.90 -0.23 7.13
N MET A 24 3.92 -1.32 6.36
CA MET A 24 2.80 -1.70 5.50
C MET A 24 1.51 -1.93 6.31
N LYS A 25 1.61 -2.49 7.52
CA LYS A 25 0.45 -2.64 8.44
C LYS A 25 -0.29 -1.34 8.78
N GLN A 26 0.29 -0.16 8.58
CA GLN A 26 -0.44 1.10 8.80
C GLN A 26 -1.56 1.28 7.78
N LEU A 27 -1.46 0.66 6.60
CA LEU A 27 -2.52 0.62 5.60
C LEU A 27 -3.77 -0.12 6.10
N ASP A 28 -3.61 -1.07 7.04
CA ASP A 28 -4.73 -1.77 7.66
C ASP A 28 -5.66 -0.82 8.43
N LYS A 29 -5.11 0.24 9.02
CA LYS A 29 -5.90 1.22 9.76
C LYS A 29 -6.54 2.29 8.87
N LEU A 30 -6.06 2.44 7.64
CA LEU A 30 -6.47 3.51 6.74
C LEU A 30 -7.57 3.06 5.78
N ALA A 31 -7.39 1.93 5.09
CA ALA A 31 -8.37 1.47 4.09
C ALA A 31 -8.18 -0.01 3.67
N PRO A 32 -8.29 -1.00 4.59
CA PRO A 32 -7.90 -2.38 4.29
C PRO A 32 -8.82 -3.04 3.25
N THR A 33 -10.13 -2.81 3.37
CA THR A 33 -11.15 -3.50 2.57
C THR A 33 -11.28 -2.96 1.14
N LYS A 34 -11.00 -1.66 0.94
CA LYS A 34 -11.02 -1.05 -0.40
C LYS A 34 -9.75 -1.39 -1.17
N LEU A 35 -8.58 -1.30 -0.53
CA LEU A 35 -7.31 -1.64 -1.18
C LEU A 35 -7.26 -3.11 -1.58
N SER A 36 -7.70 -4.04 -0.72
CA SER A 36 -7.74 -5.46 -1.08
C SER A 36 -8.65 -5.71 -2.30
N LYS A 37 -9.82 -5.07 -2.35
CA LYS A 37 -10.76 -5.18 -3.49
C LYS A 37 -10.18 -4.62 -4.78
N LEU A 38 -9.54 -3.44 -4.73
CA LEU A 38 -8.96 -2.79 -5.90
C LEU A 38 -7.72 -3.53 -6.43
N LEU A 39 -6.93 -4.12 -5.53
CA LEU A 39 -5.78 -4.96 -5.88
C LEU A 39 -6.19 -6.34 -6.40
N GLY A 40 -7.47 -6.72 -6.28
CA GLY A 40 -7.94 -8.07 -6.61
C GLY A 40 -7.37 -9.16 -5.68
N ILE A 41 -6.91 -8.78 -4.48
CA ILE A 41 -6.34 -9.69 -3.49
C ILE A 41 -7.42 -10.01 -2.46
N ASN A 42 -7.52 -11.28 -2.07
CA ASN A 42 -8.39 -11.68 -0.97
C ASN A 42 -8.02 -10.89 0.31
N TYR A 43 -9.01 -10.38 1.03
CA TYR A 43 -8.80 -9.57 2.24
C TYR A 43 -7.85 -10.23 3.24
N GLY A 44 -8.04 -11.52 3.57
CA GLY A 44 -7.17 -12.22 4.52
C GLY A 44 -5.72 -12.29 4.05
N ARG A 45 -5.52 -12.56 2.75
CA ARG A 45 -4.19 -12.59 2.13
C ARG A 45 -3.56 -11.21 2.05
N TYR A 46 -4.36 -10.17 1.83
CA TYR A 46 -3.91 -8.79 1.86
C TYR A 46 -3.41 -8.41 3.26
N ILE A 47 -4.19 -8.70 4.30
CA ILE A 47 -3.76 -8.49 5.70
C ILE A 47 -2.47 -9.24 6.00
N GLU A 48 -2.39 -10.53 5.66
CA GLU A 48 -1.17 -11.32 5.86
C GLU A 48 0.07 -10.65 5.24
N LYS A 49 -0.06 -10.09 4.03
CA LYS A 49 1.00 -9.35 3.35
C LYS A 49 1.33 -8.00 3.99
N LEU A 50 0.34 -7.30 4.55
CA LEU A 50 0.62 -6.06 5.28
C LEU A 50 1.44 -6.30 6.55
N TYR A 51 1.24 -7.44 7.20
CA TYR A 51 2.02 -7.86 8.38
C TYR A 51 3.34 -8.52 8.00
N ASN A 52 3.43 -9.12 6.81
CA ASN A 52 4.62 -9.76 6.25
C ASN A 52 4.95 -9.14 4.88
N PRO A 53 5.56 -7.95 4.85
CA PRO A 53 5.72 -7.17 3.62
C PRO A 53 6.61 -7.85 2.56
N GLU A 54 7.43 -8.84 2.93
CA GLU A 54 8.18 -9.70 2.01
C GLU A 54 7.31 -10.56 1.08
N LEU A 55 6.05 -10.81 1.47
CA LEU A 55 5.11 -11.61 0.69
C LEU A 55 4.48 -10.81 -0.46
N PHE A 56 4.69 -9.50 -0.52
CA PHE A 56 4.29 -8.69 -1.66
C PHE A 56 5.17 -8.98 -2.88
N VAL A 57 4.53 -9.35 -3.99
CA VAL A 57 5.25 -9.45 -5.26
C VAL A 57 5.32 -8.09 -5.94
N MET A 58 6.35 -7.87 -6.76
CA MET A 58 6.57 -6.58 -7.42
C MET A 58 5.40 -6.10 -8.29
N ARG A 59 4.60 -7.02 -8.84
CA ARG A 59 3.35 -6.68 -9.55
C ARG A 59 2.34 -6.02 -8.61
N GLU A 60 2.12 -6.59 -7.43
CA GLU A 60 1.18 -6.06 -6.44
C GLU A 60 1.62 -4.70 -5.91
N LEU A 61 2.94 -4.53 -5.67
CA LEU A 61 3.48 -3.23 -5.28
C LEU A 61 3.29 -2.18 -6.38
N ARG A 62 3.47 -2.55 -7.65
CA ARG A 62 3.23 -1.65 -8.79
C ARG A 62 1.74 -1.28 -8.92
N ASP A 63 0.86 -2.24 -8.75
CA ASP A 63 -0.58 -1.98 -8.82
C ASP A 63 -1.02 -1.12 -7.63
N MET A 64 -0.48 -1.35 -6.43
CA MET A 64 -0.70 -0.50 -5.26
C MET A 64 -0.19 0.92 -5.48
N ALA A 65 1.02 1.08 -6.02
CA ALA A 65 1.61 2.37 -6.38
C ALA A 65 0.71 3.15 -7.35
N ARG A 66 0.16 2.48 -8.37
CA ARG A 66 -0.77 3.09 -9.33
C ARG A 66 -2.11 3.46 -8.71
N LEU A 67 -2.65 2.63 -7.82
CA LEU A 67 -3.94 2.88 -7.17
C LEU A 67 -3.86 4.03 -6.18
N LEU A 68 -2.76 4.11 -5.43
CA LEU A 68 -2.52 5.15 -4.43
C LEU A 68 -1.90 6.41 -5.03
N ASP A 69 -1.51 6.38 -6.31
CA ASP A 69 -0.75 7.43 -6.97
C ASP A 69 0.53 7.81 -6.18
N VAL A 70 1.24 6.79 -5.71
CA VAL A 70 2.50 6.90 -4.94
C VAL A 70 3.63 6.29 -5.76
N ASP A 71 4.84 6.86 -5.68
CA ASP A 71 6.01 6.27 -6.33
C ASP A 71 6.28 4.85 -5.78
N LEU A 72 6.42 3.89 -6.69
CA LEU A 72 6.78 2.50 -6.37
C LEU A 72 8.06 2.41 -5.51
N LYS A 73 9.00 3.35 -5.68
CA LYS A 73 10.20 3.41 -4.85
C LYS A 73 9.88 3.65 -3.38
N ILE A 74 8.96 4.56 -3.07
CA ILE A 74 8.57 4.86 -1.68
C ILE A 74 7.99 3.60 -1.02
N ILE A 75 7.09 2.91 -1.71
CA ILE A 75 6.48 1.68 -1.21
C ILE A 75 7.53 0.58 -1.06
N GLY A 76 8.41 0.41 -2.06
CA GLY A 76 9.49 -0.58 -2.04
C GLY A 76 10.49 -0.35 -0.92
N ASP A 77 10.89 0.91 -0.70
CA ASP A 77 11.81 1.28 0.37
C ASP A 77 11.22 0.94 1.75
N ILE A 78 9.92 1.21 1.97
CA ILE A 78 9.24 0.85 3.22
C ILE A 78 9.24 -0.67 3.42
N VAL A 79 8.94 -1.45 2.38
CA VAL A 79 8.97 -2.92 2.44
C VAL A 79 10.37 -3.43 2.81
N ILE A 80 11.41 -2.89 2.17
CA ILE A 80 12.80 -3.27 2.39
C ILE A 80 13.28 -2.85 3.79
N GLU A 81 12.93 -1.64 4.24
CA GLU A 81 13.29 -1.16 5.58
C GLU A 81 12.59 -1.97 6.67
N GLU A 82 11.33 -2.37 6.45
CA GLU A 82 10.57 -3.19 7.40
C GLU A 82 11.13 -4.62 7.47
N THR A 83 11.50 -5.23 6.34
CA THR A 83 12.13 -6.56 6.31
C THR A 83 13.55 -6.57 6.85
N LYS A 84 14.36 -5.52 6.64
CA LYS A 84 15.71 -5.42 7.22
C LYS A 84 15.72 -5.32 8.74
N LYS A 85 14.64 -4.81 9.33
CA LYS A 85 14.50 -4.63 10.78
C LYS A 85 13.85 -5.81 11.50
N SER A 86 13.47 -6.86 10.77
CA SER A 86 12.73 -8.00 11.31
C SER A 86 13.59 -9.23 11.57
#